data_AF-A0A1V4WTX2-F1
#
_entry.id   AF-A0A1V4WTX2-F1
#
_cell.length_a   1.000
_cell.length_b   1.000
_cell.length_c   1.000
_cell.angle_alpha   90.00
_cell.angle_beta   90.00
_cell.angle_gamma   90.00
#
_symmetry.space_group_name_H-M   'P 1'
#
loop_
_entity.id
_entity.type
_entity.pdbx_description
1 polymer ?
#
loop_
_entity_poly.entity_id
_entity_poly.type
_entity_poly.pdbx_seq_one_letter_code
_entity_poly.pdbx_strand_id
1 'polypeptide(L)' 'MNPFLAAAIGTVLHLKRKCPKCRREQVTKPSEKHRTVNCKFCGTKIPPKKYNDQ' A
#
# COMPACT_ATOMS: atom_id res chain seq x y z
N MET A 1 -25.34 -5.47 12.82
CA MET A 1 -24.05 -5.70 12.14
C MET A 1 -24.27 -5.55 10.65
N ASN A 2 -23.90 -4.40 10.07
CA ASN A 2 -24.22 -4.08 8.68
C ASN A 2 -23.14 -4.68 7.75
N PRO A 3 -23.45 -5.65 6.87
CA PRO A 3 -22.47 -6.43 6.11
C PRO A 3 -21.69 -5.62 5.05
N PHE A 4 -22.06 -4.37 4.80
CA PHE A 4 -21.40 -3.49 3.83
C PHE A 4 -20.09 -2.86 4.31
N LEU A 5 -19.79 -2.87 5.62
CA LEU A 5 -18.55 -2.28 6.16
C LEU A 5 -17.33 -3.21 6.05
N ALA A 6 -17.53 -4.52 5.88
CA ALA A 6 -16.44 -5.49 5.86
C ALA A 6 -15.59 -5.40 4.57
N ALA A 7 -16.21 -5.06 3.43
CA ALA A 7 -15.52 -4.98 2.14
C ALA A 7 -14.55 -3.77 2.04
N ALA A 8 -14.80 -2.70 2.79
CA ALA A 8 -13.95 -1.52 2.80
C ALA A 8 -12.65 -1.72 3.60
N ILE A 9 -12.63 -2.63 4.58
CA ILE A 9 -11.47 -2.82 5.46
C ILE A 9 -10.40 -3.69 4.80
N GLY A 10 -10.81 -4.75 4.08
CA GLY A 10 -9.89 -5.66 3.39
C GLY A 10 -9.07 -4.98 2.28
N THR A 11 -9.68 -4.03 1.56
CA THR A 11 -9.03 -3.32 0.46
C THR A 11 -7.95 -2.35 0.92
N VAL A 12 -8.08 -1.74 2.11
CA VAL A 12 -7.09 -0.79 2.65
C VAL A 12 -5.82 -1.50 3.17
N LEU A 13 -5.95 -2.71 3.70
CA LEU A 13 -4.82 -3.51 4.18
C LEU A 13 -3.81 -3.83 3.06
N HIS A 14 -4.29 -4.12 1.85
CA HIS A 14 -3.44 -4.45 0.70
C HIS A 14 -2.71 -3.22 0.12
N LEU A 15 -3.12 -2.01 0.53
CA LEU A 15 -2.56 -0.74 0.06
C LEU A 15 -1.54 -0.15 1.04
N LYS A 16 -1.36 -0.75 2.21
CA LYS A 16 -0.29 -0.34 3.13
C LYS A 16 1.06 -0.80 2.58
N ARG A 17 1.97 0.15 2.38
CA ARG A 17 3.37 -0.10 2.05
C ARG A 17 4.30 0.47 3.10
N LYS A 18 5.31 -0.30 3.45
CA LYS A 18 6.39 0.11 4.35
C LYS A 18 7.56 0.67 3.52
N CYS A 19 8.07 1.84 3.90
CA CYS A 19 9.24 2.41 3.25
C CYS A 19 10.50 1.62 3.63
N PRO A 20 11.37 1.24 2.68
CA PRO A 20 12.60 0.50 2.98
C PRO A 20 13.64 1.34 3.74
N LYS A 21 13.59 2.68 3.61
CA LYS A 21 14.57 3.59 4.23
C LYS A 21 14.15 4.01 5.63
N CYS A 22 13.03 4.72 5.76
CA CYS A 22 12.57 5.25 7.05
C CYS A 22 11.69 4.27 7.83
N ARG A 23 11.37 3.10 7.26
CA ARG A 23 10.54 2.04 7.87
C ARG A 23 9.12 2.47 8.26
N ARG A 24 8.69 3.69 7.89
CA ARG A 24 7.31 4.16 8.11
C ARG A 24 6.34 3.51 7.13
N GLU A 25 5.14 3.26 7.61
CA GLU A 25 4.05 2.73 6.81
C GLU A 25 3.25 3.88 6.19
N GLN A 26 2.86 3.71 4.94
CA GLN A 26 1.96 4.62 4.24
C GLN A 26 0.91 3.85 3.48
N VAL A 27 -0.31 4.38 3.44
CA VAL A 27 -1.37 3.87 2.58
C VAL A 27 -1.19 4.48 1.18
N THR A 28 -1.04 3.64 0.17
CA THR A 28 -0.96 4.02 -1.25
C THR A 28 -2.34 4.00 -1.90
N LYS A 29 -2.51 4.63 -3.06
CA LYS A 29 -3.78 4.51 -3.81
C LYS A 29 -3.87 3.15 -4.51
N PRO A 30 -5.08 2.62 -4.76
CA PRO A 30 -5.27 1.39 -5.55
C PRO A 30 -4.63 1.45 -6.94
N SER A 31 -4.70 2.61 -7.60
CA SER A 31 -4.07 2.87 -8.90
C SER A 31 -2.53 2.80 -8.86
N GLU A 32 -1.93 2.91 -7.68
CA GLU A 32 -0.49 2.85 -7.48
C GLU A 32 -0.01 1.45 -7.02
N LYS A 33 -0.93 0.47 -6.92
CA LYS A 33 -0.63 -0.90 -6.49
C LYS A 33 0.49 -1.56 -7.31
N HIS A 34 0.65 -1.21 -8.58
CA HIS A 34 1.68 -1.72 -9.47
C HIS A 34 2.75 -0.68 -9.83
N ARG A 35 2.70 0.51 -9.22
CA ARG A 35 3.65 1.60 -9.49
C ARG A 35 4.61 1.79 -8.33
N THR A 36 5.79 2.29 -8.65
CA THR A 36 6.72 2.84 -7.66
C THR A 36 6.16 4.15 -7.14
N VAL A 37 6.06 4.29 -5.82
CA VAL A 37 5.55 5.50 -5.17
C VAL A 37 6.64 6.15 -4.34
N ASN A 38 6.56 7.46 -4.13
CA ASN A 38 7.50 8.12 -3.23
C ASN A 38 7.01 8.04 -1.79
N CYS A 39 7.94 7.87 -0.86
CA CYS A 39 7.64 7.90 0.56
C CYS A 39 7.21 9.31 0.96
N LYS A 40 6.05 9.46 1.61
CA LYS A 40 5.56 10.75 2.11
C LYS A 40 6.45 11.38 3.19
N PHE A 41 7.33 10.60 3.80
CA PHE A 41 8.16 11.04 4.93
C PHE A 41 9.61 11.35 4.58
N CYS A 42 10.22 10.53 3.71
CA CYS A 42 11.65 10.67 3.38
C CYS A 42 11.91 10.81 1.88
N GLY A 43 10.86 10.89 1.05
CA GLY A 43 10.95 11.01 -0.41
C GLY A 43 11.49 9.77 -1.14
N THR A 44 11.91 8.73 -0.42
CA THR A 44 12.51 7.53 -1.04
C THR A 44 11.50 6.78 -1.89
N LYS A 45 11.94 6.28 -3.05
CA LYS A 45 11.14 5.43 -3.94
C LYS A 45 10.83 4.09 -3.25
N ILE A 46 9.55 3.80 -3.10
CA ILE A 46 9.02 2.54 -2.57
C ILE A 46 8.54 1.72 -3.77
N PRO A 47 9.22 0.60 -4.12
CA PRO A 47 8.83 -0.23 -5.23
C PRO A 47 7.45 -0.88 -4.97
N PRO A 48 6.73 -1.28 -6.03
CA PRO A 48 5.55 -2.12 -5.85
C PRO A 48 5.93 -3.44 -5.20
N LYS A 49 5.05 -3.97 -4.35
CA LYS A 49 5.18 -5.34 -3.83
C LYS A 49 5.10 -6.24 -5.07
N LYS A 50 6.18 -6.97 -5.39
CA LYS A 50 6.23 -7.87 -6.55
C LYS A 50 4.95 -8.71 -6.59
N TYR A 51 4.29 -8.72 -7.73
CA TYR A 51 3.18 -9.64 -8.00
C TYR A 51 3.84 -11.01 -8.21
N ASN A 52 3.96 -11.81 -7.16
CA ASN A 52 4.15 -13.25 -7.33
C ASN A 52 2.78 -13.76 -7.80
N ASP A 53 2.57 -13.75 -9.12
CA ASP A 53 1.71 -14.74 -9.75
C ASP A 53 2.60 -15.98 -9.91
N GLN A 54 2.42 -16.94 -9.00
CA GLN A 54 2.60 -18.35 -9.27
C GLN A 54 1.65 -19.12 -8.35
#